data_AF-A0AAV0UYT4-F1
#
_entry.id   AF-A0AAV0UYT4-F1
#
_cell.length_a   1.000
_cell.length_b   1.000
_cell.length_c   1.000
_cell.angle_alpha   90.00
_cell.angle_beta   90.00
_cell.angle_gamma   90.00
#
_symmetry.space_group_name_H-M   'P 1'
#
loop_
_entity.id
_entity.type
_entity.pdbx_description
1 polymer ?
#
loop_
_entity_poly.entity_id
_entity_poly.type
_entity_poly.pdbx_seq_one_letter_code
_entity_poly.pdbx_strand_id
1 'polypeptide(L)'
;MEITSSSFLRKTGHLYKKTRVSHTWRLRFFSLENNVLYSSKLEGDVVSQRSLMLTNCHVRATKNQKLYSFRISHPKTSKVYDLATTLPSHMEKWIHTLRQAASLVQNGNAIAQELTLSRHSGSCLDNSSVRELINVPGVAIPSVNRDRLERLLAEFIPYARDDSDGWQFQTEQRGVQVYLRRASGLGALKGVGYIAQHPYKVLELVLDFSRRHMYDPQLLVMQRVHVFNSHTWVDHLTSKAVFPAAARDFDNLTHWRVLADGSILIVTTYAEDDTFVTNQKPHIMRSNNIMTGFLITPNEDYTGVNVTYVIKVE
;
A
#
# COMPACT_ATOMS: atom_id res chain seq x y z
N MET A 1 -17.87 -19.04 24.75
CA MET A 1 -17.30 -17.68 24.65
C MET A 1 -17.22 -17.35 23.17
N GLU A 2 -18.07 -16.44 22.70
CA GLU A 2 -18.12 -16.05 21.29
C GLU A 2 -16.88 -15.22 20.96
N ILE A 3 -16.05 -15.76 20.05
CA ILE A 3 -14.90 -15.04 19.49
C ILE A 3 -15.49 -14.14 18.40
N THR A 4 -15.56 -12.83 18.66
CA THR A 4 -15.96 -11.82 17.68
C THR A 4 -14.88 -11.75 16.60
N SER A 5 -15.08 -12.49 15.49
CA SER A 5 -14.23 -12.32 14.30
C SER A 5 -14.41 -10.90 13.78
N SER A 6 -13.32 -10.12 13.76
CA SER A 6 -13.26 -8.82 13.10
C SER A 6 -13.52 -9.02 11.61
N SER A 7 -14.78 -8.93 11.17
CA SER A 7 -15.14 -9.09 9.76
C SER A 7 -14.51 -7.95 8.96
N PHE A 8 -13.56 -8.25 8.07
CA PHE A 8 -13.03 -7.26 7.13
C PHE A 8 -14.15 -6.66 6.29
N LEU A 9 -14.22 -5.34 6.28
CA LEU A 9 -15.27 -4.63 5.56
C LEU A 9 -14.97 -4.68 4.06
N ARG A 10 -15.77 -5.47 3.33
CA ARG A 10 -15.63 -5.63 1.89
C ARG A 10 -16.96 -5.44 1.18
N LYS A 11 -16.90 -4.81 0.01
CA LYS A 11 -18.07 -4.68 -0.85
C LYS A 11 -17.67 -4.44 -2.29
N THR A 12 -18.20 -5.24 -3.20
CA THR A 12 -18.01 -5.06 -4.64
C THR A 12 -19.34 -4.75 -5.32
N GLY A 13 -19.27 -4.15 -6.49
CA GLY A 13 -20.43 -3.99 -7.35
C GLY A 13 -20.32 -2.83 -8.34
N HIS A 14 -21.28 -2.79 -9.25
CA HIS A 14 -21.37 -1.75 -10.26
C HIS A 14 -22.03 -0.49 -9.70
N LEU A 15 -21.38 0.66 -9.91
CA LEU A 15 -21.93 1.99 -9.60
C LEU A 15 -21.78 2.91 -10.80
N TYR A 16 -22.70 3.85 -10.94
CA TYR A 16 -22.55 4.94 -11.88
C TYR A 16 -21.66 6.02 -11.26
N LYS A 17 -20.58 6.39 -11.94
CA LYS A 17 -19.67 7.47 -11.55
C LYS A 17 -19.91 8.69 -12.43
N LYS A 18 -20.16 9.86 -11.82
CA LYS A 18 -20.29 11.11 -12.56
C LYS A 18 -18.91 11.60 -13.02
N THR A 19 -18.76 11.85 -14.31
CA THR A 19 -17.55 12.45 -14.88
C THR A 19 -17.54 13.95 -14.62
N ARG A 20 -16.38 14.52 -14.26
CA ARG A 20 -16.28 15.97 -14.00
C ARG A 20 -16.50 16.83 -15.22
N VAL A 21 -15.98 16.40 -16.37
CA VAL A 21 -15.96 17.21 -17.61
C VAL A 21 -17.33 17.29 -18.27
N SER A 22 -17.95 16.14 -18.53
CA SER A 22 -19.23 16.08 -19.26
C SER A 22 -20.46 15.95 -18.35
N HIS A 23 -20.28 15.90 -17.03
CA HIS A 23 -21.34 15.61 -16.05
C HIS A 23 -22.16 14.33 -16.31
N THR A 24 -21.72 13.48 -17.25
CA THR A 24 -22.36 12.21 -17.60
C THR A 24 -22.10 11.14 -16.54
N TRP A 25 -23.05 10.25 -16.37
CA TRP A 25 -22.90 9.07 -15.54
C TRP A 25 -22.30 7.94 -16.36
N ARG A 26 -21.22 7.32 -15.88
CA ARG A 26 -20.60 6.15 -16.52
C ARG A 26 -20.59 4.98 -15.55
N LEU A 27 -21.07 3.82 -16.01
CA LEU A 27 -21.01 2.59 -15.23
C LEU A 27 -19.53 2.20 -15.02
N ARG A 28 -19.19 1.86 -13.78
CA ARG A 28 -17.86 1.41 -13.37
C ARG A 28 -18.02 0.31 -12.33
N PHE A 29 -17.06 -0.60 -12.31
CA PHE A 29 -16.97 -1.58 -11.24
C PHE A 29 -16.22 -0.96 -10.07
N PHE A 30 -16.73 -1.17 -8.85
CA PHE A 30 -16.11 -0.71 -7.62
C PHE A 30 -15.85 -1.89 -6.70
N SER A 31 -14.68 -1.89 -6.06
CA SER A 31 -14.31 -2.81 -4.98
C SER A 31 -13.89 -1.99 -3.78
N LEU A 32 -14.53 -2.20 -2.63
CA LEU A 32 -14.15 -1.66 -1.35
C LEU A 32 -13.42 -2.74 -0.56
N GLU A 33 -12.22 -2.41 -0.12
CA GLU A 33 -11.40 -3.24 0.76
C GLU A 33 -10.95 -2.40 1.94
N ASN A 34 -11.46 -2.73 3.14
CA ASN A 34 -11.23 -1.96 4.37
C ASN A 34 -11.65 -0.49 4.19
N ASN A 35 -10.68 0.41 4.13
CA ASN A 35 -10.87 1.85 3.95
C ASN A 35 -10.46 2.33 2.55
N VAL A 36 -10.18 1.45 1.58
CA VAL A 36 -9.79 1.83 0.21
C VAL A 36 -10.87 1.42 -0.78
N LEU A 37 -11.37 2.40 -1.54
CA LEU A 37 -12.34 2.20 -2.62
C LEU A 37 -11.64 2.24 -3.98
N TYR A 38 -11.69 1.13 -4.69
CA TYR A 38 -11.18 0.97 -6.05
C TYR A 38 -12.27 1.19 -7.09
N SER A 39 -11.89 1.71 -8.25
CA SER A 39 -12.76 1.87 -9.40
C SER A 39 -12.04 1.47 -10.70
N SER A 40 -12.61 0.55 -11.46
CA SER A 40 -12.10 0.05 -12.74
C SER A 40 -13.16 0.18 -13.85
N LYS A 41 -12.73 0.06 -15.11
CA LYS A 41 -13.67 0.06 -16.25
C LYS A 41 -14.50 -1.21 -16.29
N LEU A 42 -13.85 -2.36 -16.04
CA LEU A 42 -14.43 -3.69 -16.06
C LEU A 42 -14.13 -4.40 -14.74
N GLU A 43 -14.97 -5.37 -14.39
CA GLU A 43 -14.69 -6.30 -13.31
C GLU A 43 -13.41 -7.09 -13.62
N GLY A 44 -12.48 -7.17 -12.65
CA GLY A 44 -11.18 -7.83 -12.82
C GLY A 44 -10.09 -7.02 -13.55
N ASP A 45 -10.38 -5.80 -14.06
CA ASP A 45 -9.37 -4.96 -14.70
C ASP A 45 -8.47 -4.26 -13.68
N VAL A 46 -7.29 -4.85 -13.45
CA VAL A 46 -6.25 -4.33 -12.54
C VAL A 46 -5.49 -3.14 -13.14
N VAL A 47 -5.42 -3.05 -14.47
CA VAL A 47 -4.53 -2.11 -15.19
C VAL A 47 -5.05 -0.67 -15.14
N SER A 48 -6.37 -0.47 -15.09
CA SER A 48 -7.00 0.87 -15.09
C SER A 48 -7.62 1.30 -13.77
N GLN A 49 -7.23 0.64 -12.67
CA GLN A 49 -7.82 0.81 -11.35
C GLN A 49 -7.40 2.14 -10.71
N ARG A 50 -8.38 2.99 -10.39
CA ARG A 50 -8.18 4.19 -9.55
C ARG A 50 -8.62 3.89 -8.13
N SER A 51 -7.78 4.18 -7.15
CA SER A 51 -8.09 4.01 -5.72
C SER A 51 -8.48 5.33 -5.05
N LEU A 52 -9.22 5.23 -3.96
CA LEU A 52 -9.63 6.33 -3.09
C LEU A 52 -9.55 5.87 -1.64
N MET A 53 -8.68 6.48 -0.85
CA MET A 53 -8.67 6.30 0.61
C MET A 53 -9.90 6.99 1.21
N LEU A 54 -10.69 6.26 1.98
CA LEU A 54 -11.94 6.73 2.59
C LEU A 54 -11.76 7.29 3.99
N THR A 55 -10.57 7.18 4.59
CA THR A 55 -10.31 7.75 5.91
C THR A 55 -10.74 9.21 5.96
N ASN A 56 -11.54 9.58 6.96
CA ASN A 56 -12.09 10.92 7.15
C ASN A 56 -12.94 11.47 5.98
N CYS A 57 -13.39 10.62 5.05
CA CYS A 57 -14.31 11.03 3.99
C CYS A 57 -15.75 11.13 4.51
N HIS A 58 -16.45 12.19 4.11
CA HIS A 58 -17.88 12.31 4.33
C HIS A 58 -18.65 11.66 3.19
N VAL A 59 -19.56 10.76 3.54
CA VAL A 59 -20.47 10.11 2.59
C VAL A 59 -21.89 10.55 2.87
N ARG A 60 -22.56 11.15 1.88
CA ARG A 60 -23.92 11.66 2.02
C ARG A 60 -24.76 11.34 0.78
N ALA A 61 -26.04 11.00 0.99
CA ALA A 61 -27.00 10.93 -0.10
C ALA A 61 -27.15 12.30 -0.78
N THR A 62 -27.41 12.29 -2.07
CA THR A 62 -27.66 13.50 -2.86
C THR A 62 -28.93 13.31 -3.67
N LYS A 63 -29.73 14.38 -3.82
CA LYS A 63 -30.95 14.33 -4.61
C LYS A 63 -30.62 14.41 -6.09
N ASN A 64 -30.89 13.35 -6.83
CA ASN A 64 -30.90 13.33 -8.28
C ASN A 64 -32.19 12.64 -8.73
N GLN A 65 -32.91 13.26 -9.67
CA GLN A 65 -34.25 12.81 -10.07
C GLN A 65 -34.25 11.45 -10.78
N LYS A 66 -33.15 11.04 -11.42
CA LYS A 66 -33.09 9.81 -12.24
C LYS A 66 -32.34 8.65 -11.62
N LEU A 67 -31.49 8.90 -10.64
CA LEU A 67 -30.64 7.89 -10.00
C LEU A 67 -30.55 8.14 -8.51
N TYR A 68 -30.42 7.08 -7.72
CA TYR A 68 -30.19 7.17 -6.28
C TYR A 68 -28.70 7.46 -6.07
N SER A 69 -28.38 8.76 -6.04
CA SER A 69 -27.01 9.25 -5.99
C SER A 69 -26.55 9.60 -4.58
N PHE A 70 -25.24 9.51 -4.39
CA PHE A 70 -24.56 9.90 -3.17
C PHE A 70 -23.18 10.47 -3.51
N ARG A 71 -22.61 11.19 -2.55
CA ARG A 71 -21.36 11.92 -2.70
C ARG A 71 -20.37 11.49 -1.63
N ILE A 72 -19.15 11.23 -2.07
CA ILE A 72 -17.97 11.07 -1.22
C ILE A 72 -17.12 12.33 -1.38
N SER A 73 -16.81 12.99 -0.26
CA SER A 73 -15.96 14.18 -0.22
C SER A 73 -15.04 14.13 0.98
N HIS A 74 -13.78 14.50 0.80
CA HIS A 74 -12.84 14.66 1.91
C HIS A 74 -12.76 16.15 2.29
N PRO A 75 -12.87 16.53 3.59
CA PRO A 75 -12.92 17.94 4.00
C PRO A 75 -11.68 18.73 3.60
N LYS A 76 -10.52 18.07 3.50
CA LYS A 76 -9.23 18.69 3.15
C LYS A 76 -8.86 18.61 1.67
N THR A 77 -9.71 18.04 0.81
CA THR A 77 -9.44 18.02 -0.63
C THR A 77 -10.63 18.56 -1.39
N SER A 78 -10.40 19.34 -2.45
CA SER A 78 -11.46 19.71 -3.40
C SER A 78 -11.97 18.51 -4.22
N LYS A 79 -11.42 17.30 -4.01
CA LYS A 79 -11.84 16.12 -4.76
C LYS A 79 -13.15 15.58 -4.20
N VAL A 80 -14.14 15.56 -5.08
CA VAL A 80 -15.45 14.97 -4.86
C VAL A 80 -15.67 13.81 -5.82
N TYR A 81 -16.35 12.77 -5.35
CA TYR A 81 -16.82 11.64 -6.14
C TYR A 81 -18.35 11.55 -6.00
N ASP A 82 -19.03 11.76 -7.12
CA ASP A 82 -20.48 11.54 -7.21
C ASP A 82 -20.71 10.14 -7.79
N LEU A 83 -21.38 9.30 -6.99
CA LEU A 83 -21.71 7.92 -7.31
C LEU A 83 -23.23 7.74 -7.29
N ALA A 84 -23.74 6.73 -7.99
CA ALA A 84 -25.16 6.43 -7.97
C ALA A 84 -25.47 4.96 -8.26
N THR A 85 -26.66 4.55 -7.82
CA THR A 85 -27.24 3.23 -8.08
C THR A 85 -28.62 3.37 -8.72
N THR A 86 -29.15 2.28 -9.25
CA THR A 86 -30.52 2.20 -9.81
C THR A 86 -31.58 1.89 -8.76
N LEU A 87 -31.20 1.45 -7.55
CA LEU A 87 -32.11 1.05 -6.49
C LEU A 87 -31.79 1.77 -5.17
N PRO A 88 -32.80 2.27 -4.44
CA PRO A 88 -32.56 3.01 -3.19
C PRO A 88 -31.91 2.12 -2.12
N SER A 89 -32.33 0.86 -2.04
CA SER A 89 -31.74 -0.12 -1.11
C SER A 89 -30.26 -0.38 -1.39
N HIS A 90 -29.83 -0.34 -2.65
CA HIS A 90 -28.42 -0.49 -3.02
C HIS A 90 -27.62 0.75 -2.63
N MET A 91 -28.16 1.95 -2.85
CA MET A 91 -27.55 3.21 -2.41
C MET A 91 -27.32 3.19 -0.90
N GLU A 92 -28.35 2.90 -0.10
CA GLU A 92 -28.24 2.88 1.37
C GLU A 92 -27.21 1.87 1.85
N LYS A 93 -27.19 0.66 1.28
CA LYS A 93 -26.15 -0.34 1.57
C LYS A 93 -24.74 0.20 1.27
N TRP A 94 -24.54 0.85 0.13
CA TRP A 94 -23.24 1.45 -0.22
C TRP A 94 -22.87 2.59 0.73
N ILE A 95 -23.79 3.52 1.02
CA ILE A 95 -23.54 4.63 1.95
C ILE A 95 -23.15 4.10 3.32
N HIS A 96 -23.91 3.13 3.85
CA HIS A 96 -23.63 2.52 5.15
C HIS A 96 -22.24 1.90 5.19
N THR A 97 -21.90 1.02 4.25
CA THR A 97 -20.58 0.39 4.19
C THR A 97 -19.47 1.43 4.02
N LEU A 98 -19.62 2.42 3.15
CA LEU A 98 -18.59 3.45 2.96
C LEU A 98 -18.41 4.35 4.19
N ARG A 99 -19.47 4.63 4.94
CA ARG A 99 -19.39 5.36 6.23
C ARG A 99 -18.64 4.54 7.26
N GLN A 100 -18.96 3.26 7.38
CA GLN A 100 -18.25 2.35 8.28
C GLN A 100 -16.77 2.28 7.91
N ALA A 101 -16.44 2.16 6.62
CA ALA A 101 -15.08 2.18 6.12
C ALA A 101 -14.33 3.47 6.47
N ALA A 102 -15.00 4.62 6.36
CA ALA A 102 -14.43 5.91 6.67
C ALA A 102 -14.16 6.12 8.18
N SER A 103 -14.89 5.41 9.05
CA SER A 103 -14.74 5.51 10.52
C SER A 103 -13.79 4.50 11.15
N LEU A 104 -13.31 3.48 10.42
CA LEU A 104 -12.49 2.39 10.97
C LEU A 104 -11.20 2.86 11.67
N VAL A 105 -10.67 4.04 11.34
CA VAL A 105 -9.44 4.57 11.94
C VAL A 105 -9.64 5.12 13.37
N GLN A 106 -10.86 5.47 13.77
CA GLN A 106 -11.08 6.06 15.11
C GLN A 106 -11.01 5.06 16.26
N ASN A 107 -11.19 3.76 16.00
CA ASN A 107 -11.26 2.73 17.05
C ASN A 107 -9.94 1.96 17.26
N GLY A 108 -8.93 2.16 16.39
CA GLY A 108 -7.63 1.47 16.52
C GLY A 108 -6.80 1.92 17.73
N ASN A 109 -7.07 3.12 18.27
CA ASN A 109 -6.34 3.68 19.40
C ASN A 109 -6.76 3.10 20.77
N ALA A 110 -7.93 2.45 20.88
CA ALA A 110 -8.41 1.91 22.15
C ALA A 110 -7.80 0.53 22.49
N ILE A 111 -7.41 -0.24 21.48
CA ILE A 111 -6.90 -1.63 21.66
C ILE A 111 -5.42 -1.64 22.06
N ALA A 112 -4.68 -0.55 21.82
CA ALA A 112 -3.25 -0.45 22.11
C ALA A 112 -2.93 -0.22 23.62
N GLN A 113 -3.91 0.15 24.45
CA GLN A 113 -3.69 0.42 25.89
C GLN A 113 -3.95 -0.77 26.81
N GLU A 114 -4.59 -1.85 26.34
CA GLU A 114 -5.00 -2.97 27.20
C GLU A 114 -4.04 -4.19 27.13
N LEU A 115 -3.09 -4.18 26.18
CA LEU A 115 -2.15 -5.29 25.96
C LEU A 115 -0.82 -5.17 26.72
N THR A 116 -0.63 -4.14 27.55
CA THR A 116 0.63 -3.89 28.27
C THR A 116 0.68 -4.42 29.70
N LEU A 117 -0.37 -5.10 30.19
CA LEU A 117 -0.45 -5.61 31.57
C LEU A 117 -0.94 -7.07 31.62
N SER A 118 -0.22 -7.99 30.97
CA SER A 118 -0.19 -9.40 31.40
C SER A 118 0.88 -10.19 30.68
N ARG A 119 2.05 -10.28 31.32
CA ARG A 119 3.07 -11.29 31.07
C ARG A 119 3.17 -12.13 32.33
N HIS A 120 2.81 -13.42 32.27
CA HIS A 120 3.65 -14.55 32.69
C HIS A 120 2.87 -15.88 32.72
N SER A 121 3.53 -16.91 32.17
CA SER A 121 3.38 -18.36 32.41
C SER A 121 2.72 -19.18 31.30
N GLY A 122 3.41 -20.25 30.87
CA GLY A 122 2.77 -21.46 30.34
C GLY A 122 3.26 -21.96 28.99
N SER A 123 3.93 -23.12 29.04
CA SER A 123 4.48 -23.93 27.95
C SER A 123 3.43 -24.60 27.02
N CYS A 124 3.83 -24.80 25.75
CA CYS A 124 3.45 -25.79 24.73
C CYS A 124 2.02 -26.38 24.65
N LEU A 125 1.32 -26.17 23.52
CA LEU A 125 1.06 -27.16 22.46
C LEU A 125 0.10 -26.60 21.39
N ASP A 126 0.22 -27.19 20.21
CA ASP A 126 -0.36 -26.94 18.89
C ASP A 126 -1.89 -26.72 18.80
N ASN A 127 -2.34 -25.70 18.04
CA ASN A 127 -3.24 -25.87 16.88
C ASN A 127 -3.67 -24.54 16.21
N SER A 128 -3.45 -24.51 14.89
CA SER A 128 -4.33 -24.00 13.83
C SER A 128 -5.02 -22.61 13.91
N SER A 129 -4.73 -21.84 12.86
CA SER A 129 -5.62 -20.96 12.07
C SER A 129 -6.12 -19.64 12.66
N VAL A 130 -5.47 -18.55 12.24
CA VAL A 130 -6.16 -17.41 11.59
C VAL A 130 -5.32 -17.00 10.37
N ARG A 131 -5.56 -17.65 9.23
CA ARG A 131 -5.12 -17.21 7.90
C ARG A 131 -6.29 -16.46 7.25
N GLU A 132 -6.30 -15.14 7.28
CA GLU A 132 -7.25 -14.39 6.44
C GLU A 132 -6.60 -13.98 5.12
N LEU A 133 -6.75 -14.89 4.15
CA LEU A 133 -6.49 -14.66 2.75
C LEU A 133 -7.60 -13.82 2.14
N ILE A 134 -7.25 -12.64 1.67
CA ILE A 134 -8.10 -11.80 0.82
C ILE A 134 -7.96 -12.28 -0.63
N ASN A 135 -9.01 -12.91 -1.18
CA ASN A 135 -9.09 -13.34 -2.57
C ASN A 135 -9.78 -12.27 -3.44
N VAL A 136 -9.18 -11.92 -4.58
CA VAL A 136 -9.74 -11.10 -5.68
C VAL A 136 -9.44 -11.89 -6.97
N PRO A 137 -10.34 -11.95 -7.98
CA PRO A 137 -10.10 -12.71 -9.19
C PRO A 137 -9.06 -12.00 -10.06
N GLY A 138 -7.87 -12.60 -10.12
CA GLY A 138 -6.68 -12.17 -10.84
C GLY A 138 -5.52 -12.98 -10.26
N VAL A 139 -4.79 -13.71 -11.12
CA VAL A 139 -3.83 -14.78 -10.80
C VAL A 139 -3.39 -14.82 -9.33
N ALA A 140 -3.82 -15.86 -8.61
CA ALA A 140 -3.49 -16.02 -7.20
C ALA A 140 -1.97 -15.90 -7.00
N ILE A 141 -1.55 -14.99 -6.11
CA ILE A 141 -0.14 -14.89 -5.72
C ILE A 141 0.28 -16.29 -5.25
N PRO A 142 1.33 -16.89 -5.83
CA PRO A 142 1.83 -18.18 -5.36
C PRO A 142 2.05 -18.16 -3.85
N SER A 143 1.65 -19.22 -3.14
CA SER A 143 1.67 -19.27 -1.67
C SER A 143 3.04 -18.93 -1.09
N VAL A 144 4.12 -19.34 -1.77
CA VAL A 144 5.51 -19.03 -1.42
C VAL A 144 5.77 -17.52 -1.41
N ASN A 145 5.36 -16.81 -2.48
CA ASN A 145 5.51 -15.35 -2.58
C ASN A 145 4.70 -14.63 -1.50
N ARG A 146 3.46 -15.10 -1.24
CA ARG A 146 2.63 -14.53 -0.18
C ARG A 146 3.28 -14.66 1.21
N ASP A 147 3.72 -15.87 1.57
CA ASP A 147 4.28 -16.14 2.90
C ASP A 147 5.62 -15.41 3.10
N ARG A 148 6.37 -15.19 2.02
CA ARG A 148 7.58 -14.34 2.03
C ARG A 148 7.24 -12.86 2.21
N LEU A 149 6.26 -12.34 1.47
CA LEU A 149 5.82 -10.94 1.60
C LEU A 149 5.28 -10.65 3.00
N GLU A 150 4.50 -11.55 3.60
CA GLU A 150 4.00 -11.37 4.97
C GLU A 150 5.13 -11.32 6.01
N ARG A 151 6.12 -12.21 5.90
CA ARG A 151 7.32 -12.16 6.75
C ARG A 151 8.08 -10.84 6.56
N LEU A 152 8.22 -10.38 5.33
CA LEU A 152 8.90 -9.13 5.01
C LEU A 152 8.17 -7.91 5.59
N LEU A 153 6.84 -7.88 5.54
CA LEU A 153 6.04 -6.82 6.15
C LEU A 153 6.26 -6.77 7.67
N ALA A 154 6.28 -7.94 8.32
CA ALA A 154 6.54 -8.05 9.76
C ALA A 154 7.98 -7.64 10.13
N GLU A 155 8.97 -8.00 9.32
CA GLU A 155 10.38 -7.61 9.52
C GLU A 155 10.60 -6.11 9.26
N PHE A 156 9.94 -5.52 8.27
CA PHE A 156 10.16 -4.12 7.89
C PHE A 156 9.72 -3.13 8.96
N ILE A 157 8.59 -3.40 9.63
CA ILE A 157 8.00 -2.49 10.63
C ILE A 157 8.99 -2.10 11.73
N PRO A 158 9.68 -3.02 12.43
CA PRO A 158 10.66 -2.63 13.43
C PRO A 158 11.83 -1.85 12.79
N TYR A 159 12.31 -2.17 11.59
CA TYR A 159 13.34 -1.34 10.96
C TYR A 159 12.88 0.10 10.71
N ALA A 160 11.60 0.30 10.38
CA ALA A 160 11.07 1.61 10.04
C ALA A 160 10.60 2.44 11.26
N ARG A 161 10.09 1.79 12.31
CA ARG A 161 9.53 2.45 13.50
C ARG A 161 10.47 2.49 14.69
N ASP A 162 11.42 1.56 14.75
CA ASP A 162 12.29 1.45 15.89
C ASP A 162 13.40 2.52 15.83
N ASP A 163 13.45 3.31 16.89
CA ASP A 163 14.50 4.30 17.15
C ASP A 163 15.53 3.78 18.16
N SER A 164 15.46 2.49 18.54
CA SER A 164 16.35 1.84 19.50
C SER A 164 17.79 1.60 19.03
N ASP A 165 18.59 1.07 19.96
CA ASP A 165 20.02 0.77 19.85
C ASP A 165 20.37 -0.01 18.57
N GLY A 166 21.05 0.69 17.65
CA GLY A 166 21.63 0.10 16.44
C GLY A 166 21.62 1.06 15.25
N TRP A 167 20.70 2.02 15.20
CA TRP A 167 20.70 3.08 14.19
C TRP A 167 21.69 4.18 14.57
N GLN A 168 22.70 4.38 13.71
CA GLN A 168 23.67 5.46 13.86
C GLN A 168 23.39 6.54 12.82
N PHE A 169 23.10 7.75 13.28
CA PHE A 169 22.96 8.90 12.40
C PHE A 169 24.23 9.08 11.56
N GLN A 170 24.05 9.30 10.25
CA GLN A 170 25.15 9.51 9.30
C GLN A 170 25.15 10.95 8.80
N THR A 171 24.00 11.45 8.34
CA THR A 171 23.90 12.78 7.74
C THR A 171 22.45 13.24 7.67
N GLU A 172 22.26 14.54 7.47
CA GLU A 172 20.98 15.14 7.12
C GLU A 172 21.17 16.02 5.89
N GLN A 173 20.31 15.84 4.89
CA GLN A 173 20.32 16.67 3.70
C GLN A 173 18.89 17.00 3.28
N ARG A 174 18.59 18.29 3.10
CA ARG A 174 17.27 18.79 2.67
C ARG A 174 16.12 18.27 3.55
N GLY A 175 16.34 18.17 4.86
CA GLY A 175 15.34 17.70 5.83
C GLY A 175 15.09 16.18 5.80
N VAL A 176 15.99 15.41 5.19
CA VAL A 176 16.00 13.94 5.24
C VAL A 176 17.19 13.49 6.08
N GLN A 177 16.90 12.81 7.19
CA GLN A 177 17.89 12.23 8.09
C GLN A 177 18.22 10.80 7.65
N VAL A 178 19.51 10.47 7.59
CA VAL A 178 20.00 9.17 7.15
C VAL A 178 20.69 8.47 8.31
N TYR A 179 20.31 7.23 8.56
CA TYR A 179 20.84 6.36 9.59
C TYR A 179 21.38 5.08 8.97
N LEU A 180 22.43 4.54 9.58
CA LEU A 180 23.03 3.27 9.22
C LEU A 180 22.95 2.34 10.42
N ARG A 181 22.49 1.10 10.20
CA ARG A 181 22.57 0.02 11.18
C ARG A 181 23.53 -1.03 10.66
N ARG A 182 24.63 -1.23 11.40
CA ARG A 182 25.60 -2.29 11.12
C ARG A 182 25.24 -3.51 11.95
N ALA A 183 24.73 -4.56 11.31
CA ALA A 183 24.63 -5.89 11.91
C ALA A 183 25.83 -6.74 11.45
N SER A 184 26.10 -7.86 12.13
CA SER A 184 27.24 -8.77 11.88
C SER A 184 27.18 -9.55 10.55
N GLY A 185 26.46 -9.05 9.54
CA GLY A 185 26.40 -9.66 8.21
C GLY A 185 25.84 -8.74 7.13
N LEU A 186 24.72 -8.06 7.39
CA LEU A 186 24.05 -7.18 6.42
C LEU A 186 23.87 -5.78 6.99
N GLY A 187 24.29 -4.77 6.23
CA GLY A 187 24.03 -3.37 6.57
C GLY A 187 22.60 -2.98 6.20
N ALA A 188 21.98 -2.14 7.02
CA ALA A 188 20.72 -1.49 6.69
C ALA A 188 20.86 0.02 6.73
N LEU A 189 20.22 0.69 5.77
CA LEU A 189 20.13 2.15 5.65
C LEU A 189 18.67 2.56 5.89
N LYS A 190 18.46 3.62 6.68
CA LYS A 190 17.16 4.22 6.97
C LYS A 190 17.21 5.70 6.64
N GLY A 191 16.30 6.17 5.79
CA GLY A 191 16.07 7.59 5.51
C GLY A 191 14.74 8.01 6.12
N VAL A 192 14.71 9.10 6.89
CA VAL A 192 13.50 9.64 7.53
C VAL A 192 13.32 11.08 7.10
N GLY A 193 12.12 11.44 6.64
CA GLY A 193 11.82 12.82 6.27
C GLY A 193 10.33 13.12 6.32
N TYR A 194 10.00 14.41 6.31
CA TYR A 194 8.62 14.88 6.31
C TYR A 194 8.22 15.44 4.94
N ILE A 195 7.02 15.10 4.48
CA ILE A 195 6.43 15.65 3.26
C ILE A 195 5.09 16.30 3.62
N ALA A 196 4.98 17.62 3.37
CA ALA A 196 3.76 18.40 3.57
C ALA A 196 2.72 18.14 2.46
N GLN A 197 2.34 16.88 2.27
CA GLN A 197 1.33 16.43 1.33
C GLN A 197 0.47 15.32 1.92
N HIS A 198 -0.76 15.22 1.42
CA HIS A 198 -1.68 14.16 1.82
C HIS A 198 -1.07 12.76 1.54
N PRO A 199 -1.20 11.76 2.42
CA PRO A 199 -0.56 10.44 2.29
C PRO A 199 -0.83 9.75 0.95
N TYR A 200 -2.07 9.83 0.46
CA TYR A 200 -2.44 9.32 -0.87
C TYR A 200 -1.60 9.93 -2.01
N LYS A 201 -1.22 11.21 -1.93
CA LYS A 201 -0.39 11.86 -2.95
C LYS A 201 1.04 11.34 -2.95
N VAL A 202 1.57 11.03 -1.76
CA VAL A 202 2.89 10.42 -1.61
C VAL A 202 2.85 8.98 -2.11
N LEU A 203 1.83 8.19 -1.74
CA LEU A 203 1.62 6.85 -2.28
C LEU A 203 1.51 6.87 -3.82
N GLU A 204 0.68 7.76 -4.37
CA GLU A 204 0.50 7.93 -5.81
C GLU A 204 1.85 8.19 -6.49
N LEU A 205 2.71 9.05 -5.92
CA LEU A 205 4.04 9.30 -6.46
C LEU A 205 4.98 8.09 -6.39
N VAL A 206 4.97 7.36 -5.27
CA VAL A 206 5.84 6.19 -5.06
C VAL A 206 5.45 5.04 -5.98
N LEU A 207 4.14 4.83 -6.19
CA LEU A 207 3.62 3.78 -7.07
C LEU A 207 3.58 4.18 -8.55
N ASP A 208 3.59 5.47 -8.87
CA ASP A 208 3.56 5.97 -10.24
C ASP A 208 4.90 5.79 -10.94
N PHE A 209 4.98 4.63 -11.54
CA PHE A 209 6.03 4.17 -12.42
C PHE A 209 6.44 5.20 -13.48
N SER A 210 5.49 5.92 -14.08
CA SER A 210 5.82 6.84 -15.18
C SER A 210 6.68 8.02 -14.73
N ARG A 211 6.68 8.34 -13.43
CA ARG A 211 7.35 9.52 -12.86
C ARG A 211 8.66 9.22 -12.17
N ARG A 212 9.06 7.94 -12.06
CA ARG A 212 10.27 7.52 -11.34
C ARG A 212 11.54 8.18 -11.85
N HIS A 213 11.65 8.34 -13.17
CA HIS A 213 12.78 9.02 -13.83
C HIS A 213 12.99 10.47 -13.37
N MET A 214 11.96 11.13 -12.82
CA MET A 214 12.06 12.50 -12.33
C MET A 214 12.85 12.62 -11.02
N TYR A 215 12.94 11.54 -10.25
CA TYR A 215 13.52 11.56 -8.90
C TYR A 215 14.54 10.43 -8.64
N ASP A 216 14.69 9.50 -9.57
CA ASP A 216 15.68 8.42 -9.52
C ASP A 216 16.64 8.52 -10.72
N PRO A 217 17.68 9.38 -10.65
CA PRO A 217 18.59 9.59 -11.77
C PRO A 217 19.48 8.37 -12.05
N GLN A 218 19.51 7.38 -11.15
CA GLN A 218 20.29 6.14 -11.30
C GLN A 218 19.54 5.08 -12.10
N LEU A 219 18.25 5.23 -12.31
CA LEU A 219 17.44 4.30 -13.09
C LEU A 219 17.62 4.53 -14.60
N LEU A 220 17.92 3.48 -15.35
CA LEU A 220 18.02 3.47 -16.82
C LEU A 220 16.76 2.94 -17.47
N VAL A 221 16.37 1.73 -17.07
CA VAL A 221 15.23 1.02 -17.62
C VAL A 221 14.33 0.64 -16.46
N MET A 222 13.05 0.75 -16.72
CA MET A 222 12.03 0.28 -15.82
C MET A 222 10.96 -0.41 -16.66
N GLN A 223 10.57 -1.62 -16.30
CA GLN A 223 9.40 -2.30 -16.88
C GLN A 223 8.58 -3.03 -15.82
N ARG A 224 7.25 -2.85 -15.79
CA ARG A 224 6.37 -3.74 -15.03
C ARG A 224 6.15 -5.03 -15.82
N VAL A 225 6.73 -6.12 -15.33
CA VAL A 225 6.80 -7.40 -16.08
C VAL A 225 5.68 -8.35 -15.68
N HIS A 226 5.16 -8.23 -14.46
CA HIS A 226 4.04 -9.05 -14.01
C HIS A 226 3.17 -8.31 -13.01
N VAL A 227 1.86 -8.58 -13.00
CA VAL A 227 0.90 -8.01 -12.03
C VAL A 227 0.04 -9.13 -11.50
N PHE A 228 0.15 -9.42 -10.21
CA PHE A 228 -0.74 -10.38 -9.55
C PHE A 228 -2.07 -9.71 -9.21
N ASN A 229 -2.03 -8.50 -8.64
CA ASN A 229 -3.20 -7.68 -8.33
C ASN A 229 -2.82 -6.20 -8.12
N SER A 230 -3.74 -5.37 -7.65
CA SER A 230 -3.52 -3.94 -7.41
C SER A 230 -2.53 -3.62 -6.27
N HIS A 231 -2.19 -4.63 -5.47
CA HIS A 231 -1.28 -4.53 -4.34
C HIS A 231 0.07 -5.20 -4.58
N THR A 232 0.15 -6.14 -5.52
CA THR A 232 1.34 -6.98 -5.72
C THR A 232 1.68 -7.11 -7.20
N TRP A 233 2.93 -6.84 -7.54
CA TRP A 233 3.45 -6.92 -8.90
C TRP A 233 4.96 -7.18 -8.90
N VAL A 234 5.51 -7.46 -10.08
CA VAL A 234 6.95 -7.58 -10.33
C VAL A 234 7.37 -6.50 -11.31
N ASP A 235 8.36 -5.69 -10.91
CA ASP A 235 8.99 -4.67 -11.74
C ASP A 235 10.45 -5.08 -12.04
N HIS A 236 10.83 -5.05 -13.32
CA HIS A 236 12.21 -5.15 -13.77
C HIS A 236 12.84 -3.76 -13.84
N LEU A 237 13.93 -3.56 -13.12
CA LEU A 237 14.67 -2.30 -13.08
C LEU A 237 16.10 -2.52 -13.56
N THR A 238 16.67 -1.57 -14.30
CA THR A 238 18.10 -1.53 -14.62
C THR A 238 18.69 -0.22 -14.13
N SER A 239 19.75 -0.27 -13.33
CA SER A 239 20.46 0.91 -12.84
C SER A 239 21.72 1.21 -13.67
N LYS A 240 22.12 2.49 -13.66
CA LYS A 240 23.40 2.96 -14.24
C LYS A 240 24.58 2.30 -13.54
N ALA A 241 25.64 2.07 -14.30
CA ALA A 241 26.95 1.82 -13.73
C ALA A 241 27.45 3.13 -13.06
N VAL A 242 27.92 3.02 -11.82
CA VAL A 242 28.55 4.13 -11.08
C VAL A 242 29.89 3.61 -10.60
N PHE A 243 30.97 4.05 -11.24
CA PHE A 243 32.32 3.57 -10.95
C PHE A 243 32.61 3.59 -9.44
N PRO A 244 33.08 2.48 -8.83
CA PRO A 244 33.57 1.25 -9.47
C PRO A 244 32.50 0.16 -9.75
N ALA A 245 31.23 0.39 -9.44
CA ALA A 245 30.16 -0.59 -9.61
C ALA A 245 29.64 -0.67 -11.07
N ALA A 246 29.54 -1.90 -11.58
CA ALA A 246 28.88 -2.20 -12.85
C ALA A 246 27.38 -1.91 -12.81
N ALA A 247 26.75 -1.82 -14.00
CA ALA A 247 25.30 -1.72 -14.11
C ALA A 247 24.64 -2.99 -13.54
N ARG A 248 23.51 -2.81 -12.85
CA ARG A 248 22.76 -3.92 -12.23
C ARG A 248 21.33 -3.93 -12.74
N ASP A 249 20.76 -5.11 -12.85
CA ASP A 249 19.31 -5.28 -12.98
C ASP A 249 18.71 -5.95 -11.74
N PHE A 250 17.43 -5.69 -11.53
CA PHE A 250 16.64 -6.14 -10.39
C PHE A 250 15.27 -6.59 -10.87
N ASP A 251 14.83 -7.78 -10.47
CA ASP A 251 13.44 -8.18 -10.58
C ASP A 251 12.80 -8.05 -9.21
N ASN A 252 12.03 -6.99 -9.01
CA ASN A 252 11.51 -6.58 -7.72
C ASN A 252 10.04 -7.02 -7.57
N LEU A 253 9.79 -7.98 -6.69
CA LEU A 253 8.47 -8.29 -6.18
C LEU A 253 8.08 -7.24 -5.13
N THR A 254 7.11 -6.40 -5.47
CA THR A 254 6.61 -5.32 -4.61
C THR A 254 5.23 -5.67 -4.07
N HIS A 255 4.99 -5.35 -2.80
CA HIS A 255 3.67 -5.40 -2.17
C HIS A 255 3.40 -4.14 -1.34
N TRP A 256 2.15 -3.68 -1.32
CA TRP A 256 1.76 -2.59 -0.41
C TRP A 256 0.40 -2.82 0.25
N ARG A 257 0.24 -2.29 1.47
CA ARG A 257 -1.03 -2.29 2.21
C ARG A 257 -1.16 -1.10 3.16
N VAL A 258 -2.39 -0.83 3.59
CA VAL A 258 -2.69 0.14 4.65
C VAL A 258 -2.78 -0.62 5.98
N LEU A 259 -2.11 -0.11 7.01
CA LEU A 259 -2.11 -0.66 8.35
C LEU A 259 -3.31 -0.15 9.15
N ALA A 260 -3.60 -0.79 10.28
CA ALA A 260 -4.73 -0.45 11.15
C ALA A 260 -4.67 1.00 11.67
N ASP A 261 -3.47 1.54 11.87
CA ASP A 261 -3.23 2.93 12.29
C ASP A 261 -3.29 3.95 11.13
N GLY A 262 -3.66 3.51 9.92
CA GLY A 262 -3.75 4.36 8.74
C GLY A 262 -2.42 4.61 8.03
N SER A 263 -1.29 4.13 8.57
CA SER A 263 0.00 4.17 7.87
C SER A 263 -0.04 3.29 6.61
N ILE A 264 0.76 3.65 5.60
CA ILE A 264 0.87 2.88 4.36
C ILE A 264 2.24 2.24 4.33
N LEU A 265 2.27 0.91 4.20
CA LEU A 265 3.48 0.12 4.15
C LEU A 265 3.67 -0.42 2.73
N ILE A 266 4.84 -0.18 2.16
CA ILE A 266 5.27 -0.66 0.85
C ILE A 266 6.57 -1.44 1.10
N VAL A 267 6.61 -2.70 0.70
CA VAL A 267 7.81 -3.54 0.78
C VAL A 267 8.14 -4.10 -0.58
N THR A 268 9.41 -4.35 -0.81
CA THR A 268 9.95 -4.86 -2.05
C THR A 268 11.12 -5.78 -1.77
N THR A 269 11.17 -6.89 -2.48
CA THR A 269 12.25 -7.89 -2.42
C THR A 269 12.46 -8.47 -3.81
N TYR A 270 13.54 -9.23 -4.03
CA TYR A 270 13.77 -9.87 -5.33
C TYR A 270 12.73 -10.97 -5.62
N ALA A 271 12.28 -11.08 -6.87
CA ALA A 271 11.52 -12.23 -7.35
C ALA A 271 12.45 -13.44 -7.49
N GLU A 272 12.05 -14.62 -6.97
CA GLU A 272 12.81 -15.88 -7.13
C GLU A 272 12.61 -16.54 -8.49
N ASP A 273 11.54 -16.18 -9.18
CA ASP A 273 11.15 -16.79 -10.43
C ASP A 273 11.78 -16.03 -11.61
N ASP A 274 12.84 -16.61 -12.18
CA ASP A 274 13.56 -16.05 -13.34
C ASP A 274 12.74 -16.10 -14.65
N THR A 275 11.51 -16.63 -14.64
CA THR A 275 10.66 -16.66 -15.85
C THR A 275 10.12 -15.29 -16.25
N PHE A 276 10.15 -14.28 -15.37
CA PHE A 276 9.64 -12.95 -15.68
C PHE A 276 10.52 -12.19 -16.66
N VAL A 277 11.84 -12.36 -16.58
CA VAL A 277 12.81 -11.71 -17.46
C VAL A 277 13.97 -12.67 -17.73
N THR A 278 14.11 -13.09 -18.98
CA THR A 278 15.31 -13.82 -19.43
C THR A 278 16.55 -12.93 -19.27
N ASN A 279 17.60 -13.48 -18.66
CA ASN A 279 18.88 -12.80 -18.38
C ASN A 279 19.27 -11.80 -19.48
N GLN A 280 19.47 -10.54 -19.08
CA GLN A 280 19.96 -9.52 -19.98
C GLN A 280 21.45 -9.73 -20.30
N LYS A 281 21.89 -9.05 -21.37
CA LYS A 281 23.22 -9.03 -22.00
C LYS A 281 24.40 -9.29 -21.03
N PRO A 282 25.53 -9.87 -21.50
CA PRO A 282 26.65 -10.38 -20.69
C PRO A 282 27.39 -9.38 -19.77
N HIS A 283 26.94 -8.13 -19.63
CA HIS A 283 27.58 -7.06 -18.87
C HIS A 283 26.68 -6.38 -17.83
N ILE A 284 25.49 -6.92 -17.56
CA ILE A 284 24.59 -6.43 -16.50
C ILE A 284 24.52 -7.51 -15.41
N MET A 285 24.81 -7.13 -14.16
CA MET A 285 24.78 -8.07 -13.04
C MET A 285 23.42 -8.08 -12.36
N ARG A 286 22.77 -9.25 -12.30
CA ARG A 286 21.56 -9.47 -11.50
C ARG A 286 21.86 -9.26 -10.03
N SER A 287 21.09 -8.38 -9.39
CA SER A 287 21.25 -8.06 -7.97
C SER A 287 19.99 -8.41 -7.21
N ASN A 288 20.17 -9.02 -6.04
CA ASN A 288 19.08 -9.42 -5.17
C ASN A 288 18.82 -8.33 -4.12
N ASN A 289 17.63 -7.76 -4.17
CA ASN A 289 17.18 -6.81 -3.16
C ASN A 289 16.54 -7.56 -1.99
N ILE A 290 17.25 -7.67 -0.85
CA ILE A 290 16.77 -8.46 0.30
C ILE A 290 15.49 -7.84 0.85
N MET A 291 15.54 -6.56 1.20
CA MET A 291 14.39 -5.81 1.69
C MET A 291 14.56 -4.33 1.39
N THR A 292 13.61 -3.73 0.69
CA THR A 292 13.47 -2.29 0.62
C THR A 292 12.01 -1.88 0.74
N GLY A 293 11.74 -0.62 1.05
CA GLY A 293 10.36 -0.19 1.17
C GLY A 293 10.19 1.16 1.83
N PHE A 294 8.94 1.57 1.93
CA PHE A 294 8.51 2.80 2.56
C PHE A 294 7.48 2.50 3.65
N LEU A 295 7.61 3.16 4.79
CA LEU A 295 6.52 3.40 5.72
C LEU A 295 6.12 4.86 5.61
N ILE A 296 4.86 5.11 5.22
CA ILE A 296 4.27 6.44 5.11
C ILE A 296 3.29 6.59 6.26
N THR A 297 3.67 7.37 7.27
CA THR A 297 2.87 7.60 8.48
C THR A 297 2.18 8.97 8.38
N PRO A 298 0.84 9.04 8.26
CA PRO A 298 0.11 10.30 8.27
C PRO A 298 0.29 11.04 9.60
N ASN A 299 0.33 12.37 9.56
CA ASN A 299 -0.01 13.15 10.75
C ASN A 299 -1.52 13.02 11.03
N GLU A 300 -1.95 13.37 12.25
CA GLU A 300 -3.36 13.27 12.69
C GLU A 300 -4.32 13.93 11.70
N ASP A 301 -3.85 15.00 11.07
CA ASP A 301 -4.59 15.85 10.17
C ASP A 301 -4.54 15.43 8.69
N TYR A 302 -3.78 14.41 8.30
CA TYR A 302 -3.60 14.01 6.90
C TYR A 302 -3.13 15.15 5.96
N THR A 303 -2.49 16.19 6.51
CA THR A 303 -1.90 17.31 5.76
C THR A 303 -0.44 17.09 5.44
N GLY A 304 0.20 16.13 6.11
CA GLY A 304 1.56 15.71 5.84
C GLY A 304 1.81 14.28 6.28
N VAL A 305 3.00 13.79 5.96
CA VAL A 305 3.44 12.44 6.30
C VAL A 305 4.89 12.46 6.77
N ASN A 306 5.17 11.63 7.77
CA ASN A 306 6.53 11.14 8.02
C ASN A 306 6.74 9.94 7.10
N VAL A 307 7.80 9.98 6.30
CA VAL A 307 8.18 8.91 5.38
C VAL A 307 9.48 8.32 5.86
N THR A 308 9.46 7.03 6.18
CA THR A 308 10.65 6.25 6.45
C THR A 308 10.91 5.33 5.27
N TYR A 309 12.08 5.45 4.66
CA TYR A 309 12.57 4.54 3.63
C TYR A 309 13.66 3.65 4.22
N VAL A 310 13.57 2.34 4.01
CA VAL A 310 14.58 1.38 4.48
C VAL A 310 15.12 0.60 3.29
N ILE A 311 16.44 0.37 3.29
CA ILE A 311 17.08 -0.62 2.41
C ILE A 311 17.97 -1.53 3.26
N LYS A 312 17.86 -2.83 3.02
CA LYS A 312 18.77 -3.88 3.46
C LYS A 312 19.32 -4.55 2.20
N VAL A 313 20.61 -4.38 1.97
CA VAL A 313 21.33 -4.94 0.81
C VAL A 313 22.35 -5.97 1.29
N GLU A 314 22.65 -6.92 0.40
CA GLU A 314 23.75 -7.89 0.54
C GLU A 314 25.13 -7.23 0.48
#